data_AF-A0A946CQU8-F1
#
_entry.id   AF-A0A946CQU8-F1
#
_cell.length_a   1.000
_cell.length_b   1.000
_cell.length_c   1.000
_cell.angle_alpha   90.00
_cell.angle_beta   90.00
_cell.angle_gamma   90.00
#
_symmetry.space_group_name_H-M   'P 1'
#
loop_
_entity.id
_entity.type
_entity.pdbx_description
1 polymer ?
#
loop_
_entity_poly.entity_id
_entity_poly.type
_entity_poly.pdbx_seq_one_letter_code
_entity_poly.pdbx_strand_id
1 'polypeptide(L)' 'MTDLSTWEKRLTEAESALHMLATGGQRQVVDIGTGGRVAYTAANVGELRLYIASLKNQIAKLKGMSRRAPIYLEF' A
#
# COMPACT_ATOMS: atom_id res chain seq x y z
N MET A 1 -19.62 7.84 -3.97
CA MET A 1 -19.03 8.00 -2.63
C MET A 1 -18.15 6.81 -2.40
N THR A 2 -17.04 6.78 -3.08
CA THR A 2 -16.12 5.66 -3.03
C THR A 2 -14.83 6.24 -2.42
N ASP A 3 -13.76 5.46 -2.36
CA ASP A 3 -12.42 6.05 -2.50
C ASP A 3 -11.65 6.51 -1.25
N LEU A 4 -12.13 6.50 -0.01
CA LEU A 4 -11.22 6.75 1.14
C LEU A 4 -11.20 5.59 2.13
N SER A 5 -12.36 5.21 2.68
CA SER A 5 -12.44 4.07 3.61
C SER A 5 -12.02 2.74 2.97
N THR A 6 -12.23 2.55 1.66
CA THR A 6 -11.74 1.37 0.95
C THR A 6 -10.21 1.35 0.86
N TRP A 7 -9.59 2.51 0.68
CA TRP A 7 -8.14 2.63 0.60
C TRP A 7 -7.50 2.50 1.99
N GLU A 8 -8.11 3.04 3.03
CA GLU A 8 -7.68 2.85 4.43
C GLU A 8 -7.79 1.39 4.87
N LYS A 9 -8.86 0.68 4.48
CA LYS A 9 -8.97 -0.77 4.69
C LYS A 9 -7.83 -1.53 4.01
N ARG A 10 -7.61 -1.28 2.72
CA ARG A 10 -6.50 -1.90 1.97
C ARG A 10 -5.14 -1.59 2.55
N LEU A 11 -4.94 -0.37 3.04
CA LEU A 11 -3.71 0.02 3.71
C LEU A 11 -3.48 -0.81 4.97
N THR A 12 -4.52 -0.96 5.78
CA THR A 12 -4.48 -1.76 7.02
C THR A 12 -4.21 -3.23 6.72
N GLU A 13 -4.86 -3.78 5.69
CA GLU A 13 -4.63 -5.15 5.21
C GLU A 13 -3.18 -5.34 4.73
N ALA A 14 -2.64 -4.39 3.96
CA ALA A 14 -1.27 -4.43 3.48
C ALA A 14 -0.24 -4.31 4.61
N GLU A 15 -0.47 -3.44 5.61
CA GLU A 15 0.38 -3.28 6.79
C GLU A 15 0.35 -4.54 7.67
N SER A 16 -0.80 -5.17 7.83
CA SER A 16 -0.92 -6.45 8.55
C SER A 16 -0.19 -7.58 7.80
N ALA A 17 -0.33 -7.65 6.48
CA ALA A 17 0.42 -8.58 5.65
C ALA A 17 1.94 -8.37 5.74
N LEU A 18 2.40 -7.11 5.76
CA LEU A 18 3.80 -6.76 5.95
C LEU A 18 4.31 -7.26 7.31
N HIS A 19 3.56 -7.01 8.38
CA HIS A 19 3.94 -7.43 9.72
C HIS A 19 4.02 -8.96 9.81
N MET A 20 3.05 -9.67 9.24
CA MET A 20 3.06 -11.14 9.16
C MET A 20 4.25 -11.68 8.36
N LEU A 21 4.59 -11.07 7.22
CA LEU A 21 5.76 -11.47 6.44
C LEU A 21 7.08 -11.17 7.19
N ALA A 22 7.14 -10.06 7.92
CA ALA A 22 8.30 -9.65 8.70
C ALA A 22 8.52 -10.54 9.94
N THR A 23 7.46 -11.06 10.56
CA THR A 23 7.55 -11.99 11.70
C THR A 23 7.82 -13.44 11.30
N GLY A 24 8.06 -13.71 10.01
CA GLY A 24 8.36 -15.05 9.49
C GLY A 24 7.14 -15.81 8.95
N GLY A 25 6.01 -15.14 8.75
CA GLY A 25 4.80 -15.71 8.16
C GLY A 25 4.97 -16.08 6.69
N GLN A 26 4.26 -17.14 6.29
CA GLN A 26 4.19 -17.57 4.89
C GLN A 26 3.43 -16.56 4.02
N ARG A 27 3.75 -16.60 2.71
CA ARG A 27 3.10 -15.91 1.57
C ARG A 27 1.75 -15.29 1.91
N GLN A 28 1.66 -13.96 1.85
CA GLN A 28 0.44 -13.21 2.09
C GLN A 28 -0.18 -12.68 0.80
N VAL A 29 -1.49 -12.84 0.67
CA VAL A 29 -2.25 -12.38 -0.50
C VAL A 29 -2.93 -11.07 -0.16
N VAL A 30 -2.54 -10.00 -0.85
CA VAL A 30 -3.11 -8.65 -0.69
C VAL A 30 -3.90 -8.28 -1.94
N ASP A 31 -5.11 -7.79 -1.74
CA ASP A 31 -5.94 -7.26 -2.83
C ASP A 31 -5.45 -5.87 -3.24
N ILE A 32 -5.04 -5.72 -4.50
CA ILE A 32 -4.52 -4.44 -5.01
C ILE A 32 -5.61 -3.56 -5.64
N GLY A 33 -6.87 -4.00 -5.61
CA GLY A 33 -8.01 -3.18 -6.03
C GLY A 33 -8.18 -2.95 -7.53
N THR A 34 -7.12 -3.07 -8.33
CA THR A 34 -7.16 -3.01 -9.81
C THR A 34 -7.69 -4.32 -10.43
N GLY A 35 -8.46 -5.12 -9.68
CA GLY A 35 -9.02 -6.39 -10.12
C GLY A 35 -8.12 -7.61 -9.95
N GLY A 36 -7.07 -7.52 -9.11
CA GLY A 36 -6.13 -8.61 -8.87
C GLY A 36 -5.73 -8.75 -7.40
N ARG A 37 -5.48 -9.99 -7.00
CA ARG A 37 -4.84 -10.32 -5.73
C ARG A 37 -3.37 -10.62 -5.99
N VAL A 38 -2.48 -9.89 -5.35
CA VAL A 38 -1.03 -10.11 -5.46
C VAL A 38 -0.57 -10.86 -4.23
N ALA A 39 0.14 -11.95 -4.44
CA ALA A 39 0.75 -12.70 -3.34
C ALA A 39 2.17 -12.19 -3.09
N TYR A 40 2.37 -11.55 -1.96
CA TYR A 40 3.66 -11.09 -1.48
C TYR A 40 4.30 -12.16 -0.61
N THR A 41 5.61 -12.31 -0.74
CA THR A 41 6.44 -13.17 0.11
C THR A 41 7.55 -12.34 0.74
N ALA A 42 8.35 -12.93 1.64
CA ALA A 42 9.53 -12.26 2.18
C ALA A 42 10.48 -11.73 1.08
N ALA A 43 10.54 -12.38 -0.08
CA ALA A 43 11.33 -11.92 -1.22
C ALA A 43 10.79 -10.63 -1.85
N ASN A 44 9.47 -10.41 -1.80
CA ASN A 44 8.78 -9.24 -2.39
C ASN A 44 8.32 -8.24 -1.31
N VAL A 45 8.87 -8.33 -0.11
CA VAL A 45 8.53 -7.42 1.01
C VAL A 45 8.87 -5.96 0.68
N GLY A 46 9.93 -5.74 -0.12
CA GLY A 46 10.29 -4.41 -0.62
C GLY A 46 9.20 -3.81 -1.50
N GLU A 47 8.65 -4.60 -2.43
CA GLU A 47 7.55 -4.17 -3.30
C GLU A 47 6.27 -3.89 -2.51
N LEU A 48 5.98 -4.71 -1.48
CA LEU A 48 4.85 -4.46 -0.57
C LEU A 48 4.99 -3.11 0.16
N ARG A 49 6.20 -2.75 0.60
CA ARG A 49 6.46 -1.44 1.25
C ARG A 49 6.26 -0.28 0.28
N LEU A 50 6.71 -0.42 -0.96
CA LEU A 50 6.49 0.59 -2.02
C LEU A 50 5.00 0.75 -2.32
N TYR A 51 4.27 -0.37 -2.39
CA TYR A 51 2.83 -0.37 -2.58
C TYR A 51 2.09 0.34 -1.44
N ILE A 52 2.45 0.06 -0.19
CA ILE A 52 1.93 0.76 1.01
C ILE A 52 2.22 2.27 0.92
N ALA A 53 3.43 2.67 0.52
CA ALA A 53 3.79 4.08 0.36
C ALA A 53 2.97 4.76 -0.76
N SER A 54 2.72 4.06 -1.86
CA SER A 54 1.86 4.52 -2.96
C SER A 54 0.41 4.69 -2.50
N LEU A 55 -0.12 3.72 -1.75
CA LEU A 55 -1.46 3.79 -1.14
C LEU A 55 -1.60 4.99 -0.21
N LYS A 56 -0.64 5.21 0.69
CA LYS A 56 -0.64 6.39 1.59
C LYS A 56 -0.62 7.70 0.79
N ASN A 57 0.15 7.77 -0.29
CA ASN A 57 0.16 8.92 -1.18
C ASN A 57 -1.16 9.14 -1.92
N GLN A 58 -1.81 8.07 -2.40
CA GLN A 58 -3.12 8.16 -3.05
C GLN A 58 -4.19 8.61 -2.05
N ILE A 59 -4.18 8.06 -0.83
CA ILE A 59 -5.05 8.49 0.28
C ILE A 59 -4.82 9.98 0.58
N ALA A 60 -3.57 10.44 0.66
CA ALA A 60 -3.24 11.84 0.90
C ALA A 60 -3.72 12.78 -0.21
N LYS A 61 -3.59 12.34 -1.48
CA LYS A 61 -4.13 13.05 -2.65
C LYS A 61 -5.66 13.13 -2.61
N LEU A 62 -6.34 12.02 -2.29
CA LEU A 62 -7.80 11.94 -2.20
C LEU A 62 -8.37 12.71 -1.01
N LYS A 63 -7.65 12.74 0.12
CA LYS A 63 -8.01 13.51 1.32
C LYS A 63 -7.86 15.03 1.13
N GLY A 64 -7.33 15.48 -0.01
CA GLY A 64 -7.32 16.89 -0.35
C GLY A 64 -6.30 17.71 0.43
N MET A 65 -5.15 17.12 0.79
CA MET A 65 -4.00 17.97 1.11
C MET A 65 -3.40 18.47 -0.21
N SER A 66 -4.07 19.46 -0.80
CA SER A 66 -3.54 20.37 -1.81
C SER A 66 -2.39 21.21 -1.25
N ARG A 67 -1.35 20.57 -0.70
CA ARG A 67 -0.06 21.23 -0.48
C ARG A 67 0.78 20.89 -1.69
N ARG A 68 0.79 21.82 -2.64
CA ARG A 68 1.86 21.98 -3.63
C ARG A 68 3.20 21.79 -2.91
N ALA A 69 3.87 20.68 -3.12
CA ALA A 69 5.28 20.51 -2.82
C ALA A 69 5.92 19.83 -4.02
N PRO A 70 6.99 20.40 -4.60
CA PRO A 70 7.62 19.86 -5.80
C PRO A 70 8.19 18.48 -5.53
N ILE A 71 7.98 17.61 -6.52
CA ILE A 71 8.44 16.23 -6.57
C ILE A 71 9.97 16.25 -6.66
N TYR A 72 10.67 15.69 -5.66
CA TYR A 72 12.03 15.21 -5.86
C TYR A 72 11.96 13.72 -6.18
N LEU A 73 12.01 13.42 -7.48
CA LEU A 73 12.39 12.11 -8.01
C LEU A 73 13.92 12.14 -8.09
N GLU A 74 14.60 11.43 -7.19
CA GLU A 74 15.98 11.03 -7.43
C GLU A 74 15.95 9.65 -8.10
N PHE A 75 16.65 9.56 -9.22
CA PHE A 75 16.75 8.41 -10.12
C PHE A 75 17.89 7.48 -9.70
#